data_AF-A0AAW2T0Y8-F1
#
_entry.id   AF-A0AAW2T0Y8-F1
#
_cell.length_a   1.000
_cell.length_b   1.000
_cell.length_c   1.000
_cell.angle_alpha   90.00
_cell.angle_beta   90.00
_cell.angle_gamma   90.00
#
_symmetry.space_group_name_H-M   'P 1'
#
loop_
_entity.id
_entity.type
_entity.pdbx_description
1 polymer ?
#
loop_
_entity_poly.entity_id
_entity_poly.type
_entity_poly.pdbx_seq_one_letter_code
_entity_poly.pdbx_strand_id
1 'polypeptide(L)'
;MSSLGRLNLSFNRLQGKLDKQYARWPATAFDGNLNLCGSPLQNCKDIKSANGETGLSESSVVIISAISTTFAVILLLLGAALFFKHRREALRRGSALDSAYSSSSSQAQRRPLFDNAAAKNDFRWIDIMEATNNLSEEFIIGSGGSGTIYKAELFTGETVAIKRIVRKDDPMLDRSFAREIKTLGRIRHRHLVRLLGYVAT
;
A
#
# COMPACT_ATOMS: atom_id res chain seq x y z
N MET A 1 -29.38 32.09 -64.10
CA MET A 1 -29.44 31.92 -62.63
C MET A 1 -29.75 30.45 -62.34
N SER A 2 -28.82 29.74 -61.72
CA SER A 2 -29.01 28.32 -61.40
C SER A 2 -29.82 28.21 -60.10
N SER A 3 -31.04 27.71 -60.18
CA SER A 3 -31.87 27.41 -59.00
C SER A 3 -31.64 25.96 -58.59
N LEU A 4 -31.51 25.72 -57.28
CA LEU A 4 -31.38 24.37 -56.74
C LEU A 4 -32.69 23.59 -57.02
N GLY A 5 -32.60 22.52 -57.83
CA GLY A 5 -33.75 21.71 -58.24
C GLY A 5 -34.06 20.51 -57.33
N ARG A 6 -33.10 20.06 -56.52
CA ARG A 6 -33.26 18.91 -55.61
C ARG A 6 -32.49 19.15 -54.32
N LEU A 7 -33.11 18.83 -53.18
CA LEU A 7 -32.50 18.90 -51.85
C LEU A 7 -32.73 17.57 -51.13
N ASN A 8 -31.68 17.02 -50.51
CA ASN A 8 -31.79 15.90 -49.59
C ASN A 8 -30.85 16.12 -48.39
N LEU A 9 -31.43 16.25 -47.21
CA LEU A 9 -30.78 16.43 -45.91
C LEU A 9 -31.16 15.31 -44.92
N SER A 10 -31.71 14.19 -45.41
CA SER A 10 -32.10 13.07 -44.59
C SER A 10 -30.90 12.47 -43.83
N PHE A 11 -31.10 11.97 -42.62
CA PHE A 11 -30.12 11.25 -41.81
C PHE A 11 -28.82 12.02 -41.51
N ASN A 12 -28.89 13.34 -41.39
CA ASN A 12 -27.74 14.22 -41.11
C ASN A 12 -27.66 14.69 -39.66
N ARG A 13 -28.45 14.10 -38.74
CA ARG A 13 -28.53 14.48 -37.31
C ARG A 13 -28.80 15.97 -37.10
N LEU A 14 -29.54 16.59 -38.02
CA LEU A 14 -29.96 17.98 -37.90
C LEU A 14 -30.98 18.13 -36.76
N GLN A 15 -30.96 19.29 -36.10
CA GLN A 15 -31.82 19.59 -34.96
C GLN A 15 -32.37 21.01 -35.03
N GLY A 16 -33.50 21.24 -34.37
CA GLY A 16 -34.12 22.56 -34.24
C GLY A 16 -35.27 22.80 -35.22
N LYS A 17 -35.69 24.06 -35.32
CA LYS A 17 -36.84 24.47 -36.13
C LYS A 17 -36.41 24.80 -37.56
N LEU A 18 -37.07 24.20 -38.54
CA LEU A 18 -36.94 24.55 -39.94
C LEU A 18 -37.46 25.97 -40.21
N ASP A 19 -36.64 26.73 -40.93
CA ASP A 19 -37.02 28.05 -41.42
C ASP A 19 -38.01 27.94 -42.59
N LYS A 20 -38.83 28.99 -42.80
CA LYS A 20 -39.93 29.00 -43.78
C LYS A 20 -39.47 28.74 -45.21
N GLN A 21 -38.23 29.09 -45.54
CA GLN A 21 -37.60 28.82 -46.85
C GLN A 21 -37.52 27.32 -47.20
N TYR A 22 -37.53 26.45 -46.19
CA TYR A 22 -37.46 25.00 -46.37
C TYR A 22 -38.83 24.35 -46.58
N ALA A 23 -39.93 25.08 -46.36
CA ALA A 23 -41.29 24.57 -46.53
C ALA A 23 -41.63 24.17 -47.97
N ARG A 24 -40.87 24.68 -48.97
CA ARG A 24 -41.03 24.32 -50.38
C ARG A 24 -40.55 22.91 -50.72
N TRP A 25 -39.76 22.29 -49.84
CA TRP A 25 -39.17 20.97 -50.04
C TRP A 25 -40.02 19.88 -49.37
N PRO A 26 -40.05 18.65 -49.90
CA PRO A 26 -40.85 17.57 -49.31
C PRO A 26 -40.28 17.12 -47.96
N ALA A 27 -41.14 16.61 -47.08
CA ALA A 27 -40.75 16.09 -45.76
C ALA A 27 -39.69 14.97 -45.84
N THR A 28 -39.70 14.17 -46.91
CA THR A 28 -38.71 13.10 -47.16
C THR A 28 -37.28 13.62 -47.30
N ALA A 29 -37.09 14.89 -47.68
CA ALA A 29 -35.77 15.51 -47.73
C ALA A 29 -35.16 15.71 -46.33
N PHE A 30 -35.95 15.55 -45.26
CA PHE A 30 -35.52 15.82 -43.88
C PHE A 30 -35.62 14.58 -42.98
N ASP A 31 -35.86 13.40 -43.57
CA ASP A 31 -36.13 12.18 -42.83
C ASP A 31 -34.96 11.74 -41.93
N GLY A 32 -35.22 11.01 -40.85
CA GLY A 32 -34.17 10.51 -39.95
C GLY A 32 -33.45 11.59 -39.10
N ASN A 33 -33.91 12.83 -39.10
CA ASN A 33 -33.43 13.89 -38.20
C ASN A 33 -34.39 14.06 -37.00
N LEU A 34 -34.22 13.21 -35.98
CA LEU A 34 -35.18 13.05 -34.87
C LEU A 34 -35.54 14.33 -34.10
N ASN A 35 -34.64 15.31 -34.06
CA ASN A 35 -34.82 16.56 -33.32
C ASN A 35 -35.16 17.76 -34.23
N LEU A 36 -35.50 17.51 -35.49
CA LEU A 36 -35.86 18.54 -36.46
C LEU A 36 -37.39 18.68 -36.53
N CYS A 37 -37.88 19.92 -36.58
CA CYS A 37 -39.31 20.21 -36.52
C CYS A 37 -39.70 21.45 -37.33
N GLY A 38 -40.99 21.62 -37.61
CA GLY A 38 -41.53 22.70 -38.43
C GLY A 38 -41.73 22.30 -39.88
N SER A 39 -42.67 22.98 -40.57
CA SER A 39 -43.09 22.65 -41.94
C SER A 39 -41.89 22.47 -42.88
N PRO A 40 -41.81 21.35 -43.64
CA PRO A 40 -42.87 20.37 -43.92
C PRO A 40 -43.05 19.25 -42.87
N LEU A 41 -42.25 19.24 -41.79
CA LEU A 41 -42.36 18.27 -40.69
C LEU A 41 -43.42 18.68 -39.67
N GLN A 42 -43.63 17.85 -38.65
CA GLN A 42 -44.53 18.14 -37.52
C GLN A 42 -44.14 19.42 -36.78
N ASN A 43 -45.11 20.06 -36.12
CA ASN A 43 -44.84 21.27 -35.36
C ASN A 43 -43.93 20.96 -34.16
N CYS A 44 -43.03 21.89 -33.85
CA CYS A 44 -42.10 21.78 -32.72
C CYS A 44 -42.79 21.69 -31.34
N LYS A 45 -44.10 21.95 -31.27
CA LYS A 45 -44.90 21.77 -30.06
C LYS A 45 -45.20 20.29 -29.79
N ASP A 46 -45.37 19.50 -30.85
CA ASP A 46 -45.78 18.09 -30.76
C ASP A 46 -44.58 17.18 -30.46
N ILE A 47 -43.37 17.56 -30.91
CA ILE A 47 -42.12 16.82 -30.60
C ILE A 47 -41.78 16.84 -29.10
N LYS A 48 -42.13 17.92 -28.39
CA LYS A 48 -41.93 17.99 -26.93
C LYS A 48 -42.76 16.95 -26.16
N SER A 49 -43.87 16.47 -26.73
CA SER A 49 -44.66 15.38 -26.15
C SER A 49 -44.13 14.00 -26.50
N ALA A 50 -43.37 13.84 -27.58
CA ALA A 50 -42.79 12.56 -28.00
C ALA A 50 -41.38 12.32 -27.40
N ASN A 51 -40.60 13.38 -27.21
CA ASN A 51 -39.28 13.34 -26.55
C ASN A 51 -39.37 13.94 -25.14
N GLY A 52 -40.28 13.44 -24.31
CA GLY A 52 -40.16 13.65 -22.88
C GLY A 52 -38.82 13.09 -22.44
N GLU A 53 -37.84 13.96 -22.19
CA GLU A 53 -36.59 13.57 -21.55
C GLU A 53 -36.98 12.77 -20.31
N THR A 54 -36.63 11.48 -20.28
CA THR A 54 -36.86 10.62 -19.12
C THR A 54 -35.87 11.02 -18.04
N GLY A 55 -36.08 12.20 -17.45
CA GLY A 55 -35.49 12.56 -16.18
C GLY A 55 -35.93 11.52 -15.17
N LEU A 56 -34.97 10.99 -14.40
CA LEU A 56 -35.28 10.10 -13.28
C LEU A 56 -36.24 10.86 -12.34
N SER A 57 -37.32 10.20 -11.94
CA SER A 57 -38.27 10.78 -10.98
C SER A 57 -37.54 11.25 -9.73
N GLU A 58 -37.92 12.41 -9.19
CA GLU A 58 -37.40 12.95 -7.92
C GLU A 58 -37.34 11.87 -6.83
N SER A 59 -38.34 10.98 -6.76
CA SER A 59 -38.37 9.86 -5.81
C SER A 59 -37.28 8.81 -6.06
N SER A 60 -36.96 8.53 -7.33
CA SER A 60 -35.87 7.63 -7.70
C SER A 60 -34.50 8.22 -7.38
N VAL A 61 -34.33 9.54 -7.56
CA VAL A 61 -33.09 10.25 -7.23
C VAL A 61 -32.83 10.21 -5.72
N VAL A 62 -33.85 10.40 -4.89
CA VAL A 62 -33.74 10.29 -3.42
C VAL A 62 -33.32 8.88 -3.00
N ILE A 63 -33.90 7.83 -3.58
CA ILE A 63 -33.56 6.44 -3.23
C ILE A 63 -32.13 6.10 -3.63
N ILE A 64 -31.71 6.46 -4.85
CA ILE A 64 -30.36 6.18 -5.36
C ILE A 64 -29.31 6.93 -4.54
N SER A 65 -29.56 8.19 -4.20
CA SER A 65 -28.64 8.98 -3.37
C SER A 65 -28.47 8.42 -1.95
N ALA A 66 -29.55 7.90 -1.33
CA ALA A 66 -29.49 7.26 -0.03
C ALA A 66 -28.67 5.94 -0.05
N ILE A 67 -28.83 5.12 -1.09
CA ILE A 67 -28.08 3.86 -1.22
C ILE A 67 -26.59 4.13 -1.50
N SER A 68 -26.29 5.09 -2.37
CA SER A 68 -24.89 5.44 -2.69
C SER A 68 -24.14 5.98 -1.48
N THR A 69 -24.78 6.83 -0.67
CA THR A 69 -24.15 7.42 0.51
C THR A 69 -23.92 6.39 1.61
N THR A 70 -24.90 5.52 1.86
CA THR A 70 -24.77 4.42 2.85
C THR A 70 -23.66 3.44 2.48
N PHE A 71 -23.58 3.03 1.22
CA PHE A 71 -22.51 2.14 0.75
C PHE A 71 -21.11 2.76 0.91
N ALA A 72 -20.95 4.04 0.56
CA ALA A 72 -19.67 4.74 0.71
C ALA A 72 -19.23 4.84 2.18
N VAL A 73 -20.16 5.12 3.10
CA VAL A 73 -19.88 5.16 4.54
C VAL A 73 -19.46 3.79 5.06
N ILE A 74 -20.13 2.71 4.66
CA ILE A 74 -19.77 1.34 5.05
C ILE A 74 -18.35 0.99 4.57
N LEU A 75 -18.02 1.30 3.32
CA LEU A 75 -16.67 1.07 2.79
C LEU A 75 -15.61 1.87 3.54
N LEU A 76 -15.90 3.12 3.90
CA LEU A 76 -14.99 3.96 4.68
C LEU A 76 -14.77 3.40 6.09
N LEU A 77 -15.84 2.94 6.76
CA LEU A 77 -15.75 2.31 8.08
C LEU A 77 -14.98 0.99 8.04
N LEU A 78 -15.22 0.14 7.03
CA LEU A 78 -14.47 -1.10 6.82
C LEU A 78 -12.99 -0.81 6.55
N GLY A 79 -12.68 0.14 5.67
CA GLY A 79 -11.32 0.58 5.38
C GLY A 79 -10.61 1.11 6.62
N ALA A 80 -11.28 1.97 7.40
CA ALA A 80 -10.77 2.48 8.67
C ALA A 80 -10.55 1.34 9.68
N ALA A 81 -11.51 0.42 9.84
CA ALA A 81 -11.40 -0.72 10.74
C ALA A 81 -10.23 -1.63 10.36
N LEU A 82 -10.04 -1.93 9.07
CA LEU A 82 -8.91 -2.70 8.55
C LEU A 82 -7.59 -1.94 8.76
N PHE A 83 -7.57 -0.63 8.53
CA PHE A 83 -6.40 0.21 8.78
C PHE A 83 -6.03 0.23 10.26
N PHE A 84 -7.00 0.43 11.16
CA PHE A 84 -6.80 0.38 12.60
C PHE A 84 -6.43 -1.02 13.08
N LYS A 85 -6.97 -2.09 12.49
CA LYS A 85 -6.58 -3.48 12.79
C LYS A 85 -5.14 -3.74 12.35
N HIS A 86 -4.77 -3.33 11.14
CA HIS A 86 -3.41 -3.48 10.63
C HIS A 86 -2.41 -2.62 11.41
N ARG A 87 -2.78 -1.38 11.79
CA ARG A 87 -1.97 -0.55 12.69
C ARG A 87 -1.88 -1.13 14.09
N ARG A 88 -2.97 -1.71 14.63
CA ARG A 88 -2.96 -2.44 15.89
C ARG A 88 -2.11 -3.70 15.80
N GLU A 89 -2.08 -4.41 14.69
CA GLU A 89 -1.23 -5.58 14.48
C GLU A 89 0.24 -5.19 14.29
N ALA A 90 0.53 -4.09 13.61
CA ALA A 90 1.88 -3.53 13.51
C ALA A 90 2.38 -3.00 14.86
N LEU A 91 1.52 -2.31 15.61
CA LEU A 91 1.81 -1.83 16.96
C LEU A 91 1.87 -2.97 17.97
N ARG A 92 1.03 -4.02 17.84
CA ARG A 92 1.13 -5.28 18.59
C ARG A 92 2.36 -6.07 18.22
N ARG A 93 2.86 -6.00 16.98
CA ARG A 93 4.16 -6.59 16.62
C ARG A 93 5.32 -5.82 17.25
N GLY A 94 5.20 -4.50 17.42
CA GLY A 94 6.13 -3.68 18.21
C GLY A 94 6.04 -3.97 19.71
N SER A 95 4.83 -3.95 20.27
CA SER A 95 4.59 -4.19 21.68
C SER A 95 4.70 -5.66 22.07
N ALA A 96 4.63 -6.64 21.15
CA ALA A 96 5.00 -8.02 21.42
C ALA A 96 6.53 -8.21 21.41
N LEU A 97 7.28 -7.30 20.80
CA LEU A 97 8.73 -7.21 20.99
C LEU A 97 9.04 -6.64 22.39
N ASP A 98 8.30 -5.61 22.83
CA ASP A 98 8.50 -4.97 24.15
C ASP A 98 7.89 -5.76 25.32
N SER A 99 6.71 -6.37 25.15
CA SER A 99 6.08 -7.25 26.15
C SER A 99 6.82 -8.58 26.27
N ALA A 100 7.65 -8.93 25.27
CA ALA A 100 8.56 -10.05 25.42
C ALA A 100 9.73 -9.73 26.36
N TYR A 101 10.02 -8.45 26.61
CA TYR A 101 11.04 -7.94 27.52
C TYR A 101 10.52 -7.72 28.96
N SER A 102 9.20 -7.59 29.18
CA SER A 102 8.64 -7.24 30.51
C SER A 102 7.55 -8.16 31.08
N SER A 103 7.26 -9.33 30.49
CA SER A 103 6.28 -10.27 31.09
C SER A 103 6.79 -11.70 31.10
N SER A 104 7.63 -11.99 32.09
CA SER A 104 7.84 -13.34 32.63
C SER A 104 6.57 -13.78 33.38
N SER A 105 5.59 -14.35 32.70
CA SER A 105 4.67 -15.38 33.24
C SER A 105 3.59 -15.73 32.20
N SER A 106 3.89 -16.69 31.33
CA SER A 106 2.92 -17.72 30.90
C SER A 106 3.63 -18.68 29.94
N GLN A 107 3.62 -19.94 30.35
CA GLN A 107 4.22 -21.08 29.69
C GLN A 107 3.53 -21.35 28.34
N ALA A 108 4.09 -20.87 27.23
CA ALA A 108 3.81 -21.41 25.90
C ALA A 108 4.99 -21.11 24.97
N GLN A 109 5.91 -22.07 24.85
CA GLN A 109 6.92 -22.22 23.79
C GLN A 109 7.73 -20.98 23.40
N ARG A 110 8.60 -20.49 24.29
CA ARG A 110 9.85 -19.84 23.83
C ARG A 110 10.91 -20.92 23.63
N ARG A 111 11.11 -21.35 22.37
CA ARG A 111 12.41 -21.95 22.04
C ARG A 111 13.45 -20.84 22.24
N PRO A 112 14.45 -21.01 23.12
CA PRO A 112 15.49 -19.99 23.30
C PRO A 112 16.12 -19.69 21.94
N LEU A 113 16.39 -18.41 21.66
CA LEU A 113 17.01 -18.02 20.38
C LEU A 113 18.34 -18.75 20.14
N PHE A 114 18.99 -19.19 21.22
CA PHE A 114 20.19 -19.99 21.23
C PHE A 114 19.93 -21.29 22.03
N ASP A 115 19.67 -22.40 21.35
CA ASP A 115 19.41 -23.71 21.97
C ASP A 115 20.72 -24.36 22.45
N ASN A 116 21.32 -24.00 23.59
CA ASN A 116 22.21 -24.88 24.41
C ASN A 116 22.87 -24.10 25.56
N ALA A 117 23.17 -24.81 26.65
CA ALA A 117 23.76 -24.34 27.91
C ALA A 117 25.09 -23.53 27.83
N ALA A 118 25.71 -23.41 26.65
CA ALA A 118 26.85 -22.51 26.41
C ALA A 118 26.42 -21.07 26.03
N ALA A 119 25.15 -20.87 25.66
CA ALA A 119 24.58 -19.57 25.32
C ALA A 119 24.12 -18.76 26.53
N LYS A 120 24.46 -19.22 27.74
CA LYS A 120 24.39 -18.43 28.98
C LYS A 120 25.72 -17.74 29.29
N ASN A 121 26.63 -17.62 28.31
CA ASN A 121 27.60 -16.55 28.35
C ASN A 121 26.83 -15.27 28.00
N ASP A 122 26.30 -14.61 29.03
CA ASP A 122 25.92 -13.21 28.96
C ASP A 122 27.19 -12.46 28.55
N PHE A 123 27.40 -12.27 27.25
CA PHE A 123 28.44 -11.39 26.76
C PHE A 123 28.12 -10.01 27.32
N ARG A 124 28.89 -9.54 28.29
CA ARG A 124 28.73 -8.18 28.80
C ARG A 124 29.56 -7.25 27.94
N TRP A 125 29.07 -6.02 27.78
CA TRP A 125 29.81 -4.98 27.08
C TRP A 125 31.24 -4.82 27.63
N ILE A 126 31.38 -4.89 28.96
CA ILE A 126 32.68 -4.76 29.63
C ILE A 126 33.67 -5.85 29.24
N ASP A 127 33.22 -7.10 29.12
CA ASP A 127 34.08 -8.23 28.75
C ASP A 127 34.59 -8.09 27.31
N ILE A 128 33.75 -7.54 26.42
CA ILE A 128 34.13 -7.24 25.03
C ILE A 128 35.16 -6.11 24.99
N MET A 129 34.96 -5.04 25.76
CA MET A 129 35.93 -3.93 25.80
C MET A 129 37.28 -4.39 26.33
N GLU A 130 37.28 -5.18 27.41
CA GLU A 130 38.52 -5.70 28.00
C GLU A 130 39.27 -6.61 27.01
N ALA A 131 38.56 -7.55 26.38
CA ALA A 131 39.15 -8.51 25.44
C ALA A 131 39.62 -7.88 24.10
N THR A 132 39.23 -6.64 23.80
CA THR A 132 39.59 -5.93 22.56
C THR A 132 40.34 -4.63 22.79
N ASN A 133 40.78 -4.37 24.02
CA ASN A 133 41.41 -3.11 24.42
C ASN A 133 40.58 -1.89 23.97
N ASN A 134 39.30 -1.86 24.37
CA ASN A 134 38.31 -0.87 23.96
C ASN A 134 38.09 -0.79 22.45
N LEU A 135 38.00 -1.94 21.76
CA LEU A 135 37.84 -2.03 20.30
C LEU A 135 38.98 -1.30 19.54
N SER A 136 40.20 -1.47 20.01
CA SER A 136 41.42 -0.94 19.40
C SER A 136 41.62 -1.48 17.98
N GLU A 137 42.22 -0.68 17.10
CA GLU A 137 42.46 -1.04 15.70
C GLU A 137 43.38 -2.26 15.55
N GLU A 138 44.24 -2.52 16.55
CA GLU A 138 45.14 -3.68 16.58
C GLU A 138 44.41 -5.04 16.58
N PHE A 139 43.16 -5.06 17.05
CA PHE A 139 42.32 -6.27 17.08
C PHE A 139 41.46 -6.44 15.82
N ILE A 140 41.50 -5.50 14.86
CA ILE A 140 40.70 -5.58 13.64
C ILE A 140 41.25 -6.68 12.74
N ILE A 141 40.36 -7.61 12.36
CA ILE A 141 40.64 -8.67 11.38
C ILE A 141 39.88 -8.49 10.06
N GLY A 142 38.99 -7.50 9.99
CA GLY A 142 38.30 -7.14 8.76
C GLY A 142 37.40 -5.93 8.93
N SER A 143 37.21 -5.17 7.85
CA SER A 143 36.32 -4.01 7.81
C SER A 143 35.63 -3.93 6.46
N GLY A 144 34.35 -3.53 6.43
CA GLY A 144 33.59 -3.36 5.20
C GLY A 144 32.23 -2.73 5.45
N GLY A 145 31.39 -2.66 4.40
CA GLY A 145 30.10 -1.96 4.46
C GLY A 145 29.11 -2.48 5.51
N SER A 146 29.31 -3.69 6.04
CA SER A 146 28.47 -4.28 7.09
C SER A 146 29.01 -4.09 8.51
N GLY A 147 30.17 -3.44 8.67
CA GLY A 147 30.80 -3.17 9.96
C GLY A 147 32.26 -3.60 10.05
N THR A 148 32.80 -3.48 11.25
CA THR A 148 34.19 -3.85 11.59
C THR A 148 34.20 -5.12 12.42
N ILE A 149 35.09 -6.06 12.10
CA ILE A 149 35.25 -7.33 12.79
C ILE A 149 36.54 -7.30 13.59
N TYR A 150 36.42 -7.56 14.89
CA TYR A 150 37.52 -7.65 15.84
C TYR A 150 37.73 -9.11 16.25
N LYS A 151 38.99 -9.52 16.42
CA LYS A 151 39.34 -10.77 17.09
C LYS A 151 39.39 -10.51 18.59
N ALA A 152 38.81 -11.40 19.39
CA ALA A 152 38.88 -11.32 20.85
C ALA A 152 39.11 -12.71 21.43
N GLU A 153 39.88 -12.80 22.50
CA GLU A 153 40.00 -14.00 23.32
C GLU A 153 39.19 -13.79 24.59
N LEU A 154 38.18 -14.64 24.81
CA LEU A 154 37.34 -14.57 26.01
C LEU A 154 38.14 -15.07 27.22
N PHE A 155 37.69 -14.72 28.43
CA PHE A 155 38.27 -15.25 29.68
C PHE A 155 38.26 -16.79 29.76
N THR A 156 37.42 -17.45 28.98
CA THR A 156 37.35 -18.90 28.84
C THR A 156 38.47 -19.48 27.97
N GLY A 157 39.30 -18.65 27.33
CA GLY A 157 40.29 -19.04 26.31
C GLY A 157 39.69 -19.27 24.92
N GLU A 158 38.37 -19.10 24.74
CA GLU A 158 37.73 -19.23 23.43
C GLU A 158 38.01 -17.96 22.60
N THR A 159 38.60 -18.13 21.42
CA THR A 159 38.75 -17.04 20.44
C THR A 159 37.45 -16.82 19.67
N VAL A 160 36.96 -15.59 19.66
CA VAL A 160 35.73 -15.19 18.96
C VAL A 160 35.96 -14.03 18.00
N ALA A 161 35.05 -13.89 17.04
CA ALA A 161 34.98 -12.73 16.16
C ALA A 161 33.81 -11.83 16.59
N ILE A 162 34.10 -10.55 16.83
CA ILE A 162 33.14 -9.55 17.29
C ILE A 162 32.87 -8.59 16.14
N LYS A 163 31.66 -8.64 15.58
CA LYS A 163 31.25 -7.73 14.51
C LYS A 163 30.54 -6.52 15.08
N ARG A 164 31.21 -5.37 15.06
CA ARG A 164 30.62 -4.07 15.37
C ARG A 164 29.87 -3.53 14.16
N ILE A 165 28.55 -3.48 14.26
CA ILE A 165 27.69 -2.87 13.24
C ILE A 165 27.74 -1.35 13.41
N VAL A 166 28.07 -0.63 12.33
CA VAL A 166 28.02 0.83 12.34
C VAL A 166 26.55 1.25 12.32
N ARG A 167 26.06 1.77 13.43
CA ARG A 167 24.75 2.44 13.48
C ARG A 167 24.90 3.79 12.77
N LYS A 168 24.19 3.95 11.66
CA LYS A 168 23.72 5.28 11.24
C LYS A 168 22.40 5.50 11.97
N ASP A 169 22.01 6.74 12.25
CA ASP A 169 20.71 7.10 12.85
C ASP A 169 19.54 6.81 11.87
N ASP A 170 19.44 5.56 11.42
CA ASP A 170 18.45 5.06 10.49
C ASP A 170 17.67 3.94 11.20
N PRO A 171 16.39 4.18 11.55
CA PRO A 171 15.51 3.18 12.15
C PRO A 171 15.37 1.89 11.33
N MET A 172 15.71 1.89 10.04
CA MET A 172 15.73 0.69 9.20
C MET A 172 16.89 -0.26 9.53
N LEU A 173 18.04 0.28 9.98
CA LEU A 173 19.20 -0.53 10.36
C LEU A 173 18.91 -1.40 11.59
N ASP A 174 18.21 -0.85 12.58
CA ASP A 174 17.81 -1.59 13.79
C ASP A 174 16.88 -2.78 13.46
N ARG A 175 15.96 -2.58 12.51
CA ARG A 175 15.08 -3.66 12.03
C ARG A 175 15.85 -4.74 11.28
N SER A 176 16.82 -4.34 10.45
CA SER A 176 17.67 -5.29 9.72
C SER A 176 18.53 -6.11 10.69
N PHE A 177 19.14 -5.45 11.68
CA PHE A 177 19.94 -6.09 12.72
C PHE A 177 19.10 -7.10 13.52
N ALA A 178 17.92 -6.70 14.01
CA ALA A 178 17.04 -7.60 14.76
C ALA A 178 16.61 -8.82 13.93
N ARG A 179 16.36 -8.64 12.63
CA ARG A 179 16.03 -9.75 11.71
C ARG A 179 17.21 -10.70 11.54
N GLU A 180 18.41 -10.17 11.38
CA GLU A 180 19.63 -10.95 11.20
C GLU A 180 19.95 -11.77 12.46
N ILE A 181 19.91 -11.16 13.65
CA ILE A 181 20.09 -11.86 14.93
C ILE A 181 19.06 -12.97 15.12
N LYS A 182 17.79 -12.71 14.83
CA LYS A 182 16.72 -13.73 14.95
C LYS A 182 16.91 -14.90 13.98
N THR A 183 17.49 -14.63 12.81
CA THR A 183 17.72 -15.63 11.77
C THR A 183 18.97 -16.46 12.11
N LEU A 184 20.11 -15.80 12.29
CA LEU A 184 21.39 -16.44 12.57
C LEU A 184 21.45 -17.12 13.93
N GLY A 185 20.77 -16.58 14.95
CA GLY A 185 20.75 -17.20 16.29
C GLY A 185 20.15 -18.62 16.28
N ARG A 186 19.18 -18.86 15.39
CA ARG A 186 18.47 -20.15 15.29
C ARG A 186 19.12 -21.14 14.33
N ILE A 187 19.97 -20.68 13.42
CA ILE A 187 20.56 -21.54 12.40
C ILE A 187 21.76 -22.24 13.00
N ARG A 188 21.77 -23.57 12.90
CA ARG A 188 22.93 -24.41 13.21
C ARG A 188 23.23 -25.30 12.03
N HIS A 189 24.33 -25.00 11.37
CA HIS A 189 24.73 -25.72 10.17
C HIS A 189 26.25 -25.76 10.07
N ARG A 190 26.80 -26.90 9.61
CA ARG A 190 28.25 -27.13 9.52
C ARG A 190 29.00 -26.18 8.58
N HIS A 191 28.27 -25.55 7.66
CA HIS A 191 28.81 -24.62 6.66
C HIS A 191 28.38 -23.16 6.89
N LEU A 192 27.80 -22.84 8.05
CA LEU A 192 27.42 -21.47 8.40
C LEU A 192 28.06 -21.07 9.72
N VAL A 193 28.49 -19.82 9.81
CA VAL A 193 29.06 -19.28 11.04
C VAL A 193 27.98 -19.27 12.13
N ARG A 194 28.32 -19.77 13.31
CA ARG A 194 27.42 -19.80 14.46
C ARG A 194 27.45 -18.46 15.17
N LEU A 195 26.30 -17.80 15.27
CA LEU A 195 26.14 -16.64 16.16
C LEU A 195 26.09 -17.13 17.62
N LEU A 196 27.03 -16.67 18.45
CA LEU A 196 27.11 -17.05 19.87
C LEU A 196 26.21 -16.19 20.76
N GLY A 197 26.06 -14.91 20.41
CA GLY A 197 25.31 -13.93 21.16
C GLY A 197 25.39 -12.55 20.51
N TYR A 198 24.77 -11.56 21.14
CA TYR A 198 24.87 -10.16 20.73
C TYR A 198 24.81 -9.25 21.96
N VAL A 199 25.40 -8.06 21.85
CA VAL A 199 25.29 -7.00 22.85
C VAL A 199 24.75 -5.77 22.14
N ALA A 200 23.67 -5.22 22.67
CA ALA A 200 23.14 -3.94 22.22
C ALA A 200 23.35 -2.94 23.37
N THR A 201 24.07 -1.87 23.07
CA THR A 201 24.05 -0.64 23.86
C THR A 201 22.78 0.14 23.54
#